data_AF-A0A2T5IH67-F1
#
_entry.id   AF-A0A2T5IH67-F1
#
_cell.length_a   1.000
_cell.length_b   1.000
_cell.length_c   1.000
_cell.angle_alpha   90.00
_cell.angle_beta   90.00
_cell.angle_gamma   90.00
#
_symmetry.space_group_name_H-M   'P 1'
#
loop_
_entity.id
_entity.type
_entity.pdbx_description
1 polymer ?
#
loop_
_entity_poly.entity_id
_entity_poly.type
_entity_poly.pdbx_seq_one_letter_code
_entity_poly.pdbx_strand_id
1 'polypeptide(L)'
;MAKAVILTPDALAAPQITPKAATPPRSSGQAKQPQKAEPKVEQIPLQVRIPREEARAIKIAAAEREQTISDFMLTCFHAYMKDGKHA
;
A
#
# COMPACT_ATOMS: atom_id res chain seq x y z
N MET A 1 53.56 -10.31 -11.28
CA MET A 1 52.98 -11.52 -10.67
C MET A 1 51.92 -11.09 -9.66
N ALA A 2 50.65 -11.48 -9.86
CA ALA A 2 49.59 -11.15 -8.91
C ALA A 2 49.66 -12.09 -7.70
N LYS A 3 49.80 -11.54 -6.49
CA LYS A 3 49.79 -12.32 -5.25
C LYS A 3 48.34 -12.72 -4.93
N ALA A 4 48.13 -13.98 -4.58
CA ALA A 4 46.82 -14.49 -4.17
C ALA A 4 46.36 -13.77 -2.88
N VAL A 5 45.27 -13.02 -2.97
CA VAL A 5 44.62 -12.40 -1.83
C VAL A 5 43.75 -13.46 -1.14
N ILE A 6 43.98 -13.66 0.15
CA ILE A 6 43.19 -14.58 0.97
C ILE A 6 41.79 -13.98 1.11
N LEU A 7 40.76 -14.74 0.76
CA LEU A 7 39.35 -14.35 0.87
C LEU A 7 38.91 -14.36 2.34
N THR A 8 39.42 -13.40 3.11
CA THR A 8 38.89 -13.10 4.45
C THR A 8 37.54 -12.39 4.31
N PRO A 9 36.60 -12.58 5.25
CA PRO A 9 35.28 -11.94 5.18
C PRO A 9 35.35 -10.40 5.14
N ASP A 10 36.42 -9.82 5.68
CA ASP A 10 36.69 -8.38 5.61
C ASP A 10 37.11 -7.93 4.19
N ALA A 11 37.75 -8.81 3.41
CA ALA A 11 38.06 -8.54 2.00
C ALA A 11 36.83 -8.58 1.08
N LEU A 12 35.73 -9.20 1.54
CA LEU A 12 34.44 -9.21 0.84
C LEU A 12 33.56 -8.02 1.23
N ALA A 13 33.94 -7.25 2.25
CA ALA A 13 33.20 -6.07 2.66
C ALA A 13 33.39 -4.96 1.61
N ALA A 14 32.35 -4.70 0.82
CA ALA A 14 32.36 -3.59 -0.11
C ALA A 14 32.44 -2.26 0.69
N PRO A 15 33.41 -1.38 0.40
CA PRO A 15 33.46 -0.08 1.05
C PRO A 15 32.19 0.70 0.70
N GLN A 16 31.37 0.98 1.72
CA GLN A 16 30.18 1.80 1.60
C GLN A 16 30.62 3.26 1.45
N ILE A 17 30.99 3.64 0.23
CA ILE A 17 31.31 5.03 -0.09
C ILE A 17 29.96 5.76 -0.19
N THR A 18 29.49 6.32 0.92
CA THR A 18 28.37 7.27 0.88
C THR A 18 28.86 8.57 0.23
N PRO A 19 28.38 8.93 -0.98
CA PRO A 19 28.81 10.17 -1.62
C PRO A 19 28.34 11.37 -0.79
N LYS A 20 29.19 12.39 -0.62
CA LYS A 20 28.87 13.63 0.12
C LYS A 20 27.63 14.39 -0.40
N ALA A 21 27.17 14.06 -1.60
CA ALA A 21 25.97 14.64 -2.22
C ALA A 21 24.68 13.85 -1.93
N ALA A 22 24.73 12.78 -1.12
CA ALA A 22 23.54 12.05 -0.72
C ALA A 22 22.69 12.92 0.20
N THR A 23 21.58 13.44 -0.33
CA THR A 23 20.54 14.06 0.46
C THR A 23 19.93 13.00 1.39
N PRO A 24 19.73 13.30 2.68
CA PRO A 24 19.12 12.36 3.59
C PRO A 24 17.69 12.03 3.09
N PRO A 25 17.22 10.77 3.24
CA PRO A 25 15.84 10.44 2.96
C PRO A 25 14.96 11.37 3.79
N ARG A 26 13.95 12.00 3.14
CA ARG A 26 12.97 12.84 3.82
C ARG A 26 12.41 12.04 5.00
N SER A 27 12.52 12.60 6.20
CA SER A 27 11.91 12.04 7.39
C SER A 27 10.44 11.77 7.10
N SER A 28 10.07 10.50 7.00
CA SER A 28 8.68 10.08 7.14
C SER A 28 8.33 10.28 8.62
N GLY A 29 8.09 11.53 8.98
CA GLY A 29 7.95 12.00 10.35
C GLY A 29 6.93 13.12 10.43
N GLN A 30 5.69 12.85 10.03
CA GLN A 30 4.57 13.36 10.81
C GLN A 30 4.01 12.18 11.59
N ALA A 31 4.45 12.07 12.84
CA ALA A 31 3.75 11.28 13.83
C ALA A 31 2.34 11.88 13.96
N LYS A 32 1.37 11.26 13.30
CA LYS A 32 -0.04 11.48 13.61
C LYS A 32 -0.21 11.18 15.09
N GLN A 33 -0.81 12.12 15.82
CA GLN A 33 -1.26 11.95 17.19
C GLN A 33 -1.98 10.60 17.35
N PRO A 34 -1.86 9.91 18.49
CA PRO A 34 -2.55 8.65 18.72
C PRO A 34 -4.06 8.93 18.79
N GLN A 35 -4.72 8.87 17.64
CA GLN A 35 -6.16 8.76 17.58
C GLN A 35 -6.52 7.45 18.28
N LYS A 36 -7.40 7.58 19.28
CA LYS A 36 -7.99 6.50 20.07
C LYS A 36 -8.26 5.32 19.14
N ALA A 37 -7.49 4.25 19.29
CA ALA A 37 -7.55 3.10 18.41
C ALA A 37 -8.93 2.47 18.58
N GLU A 38 -9.84 2.77 17.66
CA GLU A 38 -10.97 1.89 17.39
C GLU A 38 -10.40 0.49 17.11
N PRO A 39 -11.07 -0.57 17.59
CA PRO A 39 -10.58 -1.93 17.42
C PRO A 39 -10.22 -2.13 15.95
N LYS A 40 -8.95 -2.47 15.72
CA LYS A 40 -8.38 -2.64 14.38
C LYS A 40 -9.03 -3.89 13.80
N VAL A 41 -10.24 -3.74 13.27
CA VAL A 41 -10.92 -4.78 12.51
C VAL A 41 -9.95 -5.13 11.40
N GLU A 42 -9.55 -6.40 11.34
CA GLU A 42 -8.63 -6.88 10.33
C GLU A 42 -9.27 -6.64 8.95
N GLN A 43 -8.80 -5.60 8.25
CA GLN A 43 -9.22 -5.34 6.88
C GLN A 43 -8.57 -6.38 5.99
N ILE A 44 -9.31 -7.45 5.69
CA ILE A 44 -8.88 -8.47 4.74
C ILE A 44 -9.05 -7.90 3.33
N PRO A 45 -7.97 -7.69 2.56
CA PRO A 45 -8.08 -7.15 1.22
C PRO A 45 -8.74 -8.17 0.29
N LEU A 46 -9.85 -7.77 -0.34
CA LEU A 46 -10.56 -8.60 -1.31
C LEU A 46 -10.05 -8.30 -2.72
N GLN A 47 -9.50 -9.31 -3.39
CA GLN A 47 -9.12 -9.23 -4.80
C GLN A 47 -10.19 -9.88 -5.67
N VAL A 48 -10.90 -9.06 -6.45
CA VAL A 48 -11.96 -9.50 -7.38
C VAL A 48 -11.57 -9.21 -8.82
N ARG A 49 -11.90 -10.14 -9.73
CA ARG A 49 -11.77 -9.93 -11.17
C ARG A 49 -13.09 -9.35 -11.68
N ILE A 50 -13.03 -8.10 -12.13
CA ILE A 50 -14.17 -7.38 -12.70
C ILE A 50 -13.88 -7.16 -14.20
N PRO A 51 -14.84 -7.41 -15.11
CA PRO A 51 -14.64 -7.14 -16.52
C PRO A 51 -14.42 -5.65 -16.77
N ARG A 52 -13.76 -5.32 -17.88
CA ARG A 52 -13.29 -3.97 -18.16
C ARG A 52 -14.41 -2.93 -18.21
N GLU A 53 -15.56 -3.31 -18.74
CA GLU A 53 -16.71 -2.41 -18.89
C GLU A 53 -17.31 -2.03 -17.53
N GLU A 54 -17.55 -3.02 -16.67
CA GLU A 54 -18.03 -2.79 -15.31
C GLU A 54 -17.01 -1.99 -14.47
N ALA A 55 -15.71 -2.29 -14.61
CA ALA A 55 -14.67 -1.53 -13.93
C ALA A 55 -14.62 -0.05 -14.34
N ARG A 56 -15.03 0.28 -15.57
CA ARG A 56 -15.18 1.68 -16.01
C ARG A 56 -16.43 2.32 -15.40
N ALA A 57 -17.56 1.61 -15.42
CA ALA A 57 -18.80 2.10 -14.83
C ALA A 57 -18.62 2.43 -13.34
N ILE A 58 -17.95 1.56 -12.58
CA ILE A 58 -17.62 1.79 -11.16
C ILE A 58 -16.80 3.06 -10.97
N LYS A 59 -15.79 3.29 -11.82
CA LYS A 59 -14.95 4.49 -11.73
C LYS A 59 -15.73 5.77 -12.00
N ILE A 60 -16.62 5.74 -12.99
CA ILE A 60 -17.47 6.89 -13.32
C ILE A 60 -18.43 7.15 -12.16
N ALA A 61 -19.12 6.13 -11.66
CA ALA A 61 -20.07 6.26 -10.56
C ALA A 61 -19.41 6.72 -9.24
N ALA A 62 -18.18 6.27 -8.97
CA ALA A 62 -17.41 6.74 -7.81
C ALA A 62 -17.03 8.23 -7.96
N ALA A 63 -16.64 8.65 -9.17
CA ALA A 63 -16.32 10.05 -9.46
C ALA A 63 -17.55 10.97 -9.35
N GLU A 64 -18.71 10.54 -9.85
CA GLU A 64 -19.98 11.29 -9.72
C GLU A 64 -20.41 11.52 -8.27
N ARG A 65 -20.00 10.63 -7.36
CA ARG A 65 -20.31 10.72 -5.92
C ARG A 65 -19.20 11.33 -5.09
N GLU A 66 -18.12 11.78 -5.73
CA GLU A 66 -16.92 12.33 -5.08
C GLU A 66 -16.32 11.37 -4.02
N GLN A 67 -16.40 10.05 -4.26
CA GLN A 67 -15.93 9.01 -3.34
C GLN A 67 -14.73 8.26 -3.90
N THR A 68 -13.93 7.66 -3.01
CA THR A 68 -12.92 6.70 -3.46
C THR A 68 -13.61 5.45 -4.00
N ILE A 69 -12.94 4.74 -4.92
CA ILE A 69 -13.47 3.49 -5.48
C ILE A 69 -13.76 2.47 -4.36
N SER A 70 -12.90 2.39 -3.35
CA SER A 70 -13.07 1.49 -2.21
C SER A 70 -14.32 1.83 -1.40
N ASP A 71 -14.53 3.11 -1.08
CA ASP A 71 -15.71 3.56 -0.32
C ASP A 71 -16.99 3.32 -1.11
N PHE A 72 -16.98 3.65 -2.39
CA PHE A 72 -18.10 3.41 -3.29
C PHE A 72 -18.48 1.92 -3.30
N MET A 73 -17.51 1.03 -3.51
CA MET A 73 -17.74 -0.42 -3.52
C MET A 73 -18.30 -0.91 -2.18
N LEU A 74 -17.78 -0.42 -1.05
CA LEU A 74 -18.31 -0.76 0.28
C LEU A 74 -19.77 -0.30 0.43
N THR A 75 -20.12 0.90 -0.04
CA THR A 75 -21.51 1.37 0.01
C THR A 75 -22.44 0.49 -0.82
N CYS A 76 -21.99 0.05 -2.00
CA CYS A 76 -22.73 -0.89 -2.83
C CYS A 76 -22.92 -2.24 -2.14
N PHE A 77 -21.87 -2.78 -1.49
CA PHE A 77 -21.98 -4.02 -0.71
C PHE A 77 -22.96 -3.86 0.46
N HIS A 78 -22.88 -2.77 1.21
CA HIS A 78 -23.79 -2.53 2.33
C HIS A 78 -25.24 -2.32 1.89
N ALA A 79 -25.48 -1.67 0.74
CA ALA A 79 -26.81 -1.56 0.16
C ALA A 79 -27.35 -2.94 -0.24
N TYR A 80 -26.55 -3.73 -0.96
CA TYR A 80 -26.90 -5.09 -1.36
C TYR A 80 -27.23 -6.00 -0.17
N MET A 81 -26.45 -5.93 0.91
CA MET A 81 -26.71 -6.69 2.14
C MET A 81 -27.97 -6.25 2.88
N LYS A 82 -28.37 -4.98 2.77
CA LYS A 82 -29.60 -4.47 3.39
C LYS A 82 -30.86 -4.83 2.60
N ASP A 83 -30.76 -4.81 1.27
CA ASP A 83 -31.89 -5.15 0.38
C ASP A 83 -32.08 -6.67 0.23
N GLY A 84 -31.02 -7.45 0.46
CA GLY A 84 -31.07 -8.89 0.49
C GLY A 84 -31.63 -9.43 1.81
N LYS A 85 -32.79 -10.10 1.76
CA LYS A 85 -33.24 -11.10 2.75
C LYS A 85 -32.31 -12.34 2.75
N HIS A 86 -31.01 -12.14 2.81
CA HIS A 86 -29.96 -13.15 2.71
C HIS A 86 -28.86 -12.94 3.77
N ALA A 87 -29.27 -12.54 4.97
CA ALA A 87 -28.46 -12.64 6.18
C ALA A 87 -28.88 -13.89 6.98
#